data_AF-A0A5J4VMX1-F1
#
_entry.id   AF-A0A5J4VMX1-F1
#
_cell.length_a   1.000
_cell.length_b   1.000
_cell.length_c   1.000
_cell.angle_alpha   90.00
_cell.angle_beta   90.00
_cell.angle_gamma   90.00
#
_symmetry.space_group_name_H-M   'P 1'
#
loop_
_entity.id
_entity.type
_entity.pdbx_description
1 polymer ?
#
loop_
_entity_poly.entity_id
_entity_poly.type
_entity_poly.pdbx_seq_one_letter_code
_entity_poly.pdbx_strand_id
1 'polypeptide(L)'
;MTSIIDTSTTQITSNDETFTKGSYNGFEIMIRDKDGYVNATKLVQQINEREHTTKELRNITRSPVFVEYKQYLQNISPFNLNGPLCYLLPIVFMNDVRGTYVHKQLMNIICMKTSVKYLHYVTMIMDSINERIQLTHQLDDTTSMAVQADVIFNQELEEKDTINKQLRQQIQDKDTTINTLHQRTVPLNHEHQYIMFLEQKLVEDNYITYKIQRQDKTHMKEKHLLRLQNESVLFFDNLPIAMSNCQDVVQSINQNFDTKVKNNTIRVLNTDKVRNTLFNFITQKVEQLRRQ
;
A
#
# COMPACT_ATOMS: atom_id res chain seq x y z
N MET A 1 14.26 29.66 9.46
CA MET A 1 14.00 28.70 8.38
C MET A 1 12.88 27.77 8.81
N THR A 2 11.69 28.02 8.28
CA THR A 2 10.47 27.26 8.52
C THR A 2 10.52 26.02 7.65
N SER A 3 10.59 24.82 8.23
CA SER A 3 10.44 23.58 7.47
C SER A 3 9.04 23.61 6.83
N ILE A 4 9.01 23.68 5.49
CA ILE A 4 7.79 23.75 4.71
C ILE A 4 7.04 22.42 4.86
N ILE A 5 5.95 22.46 5.62
CA ILE A 5 4.97 21.37 5.71
C ILE A 5 4.00 21.62 4.57
N ASP A 6 4.06 20.80 3.52
CA ASP A 6 3.10 20.85 2.42
C ASP A 6 1.76 20.25 2.90
N THR A 7 0.73 21.09 3.02
CA THR A 7 -0.56 20.75 3.63
C THR A 7 -1.57 20.25 2.60
N SER A 8 -1.66 18.93 2.42
CA SER A 8 -2.92 18.28 2.02
C SER A 8 -3.62 17.83 3.32
N THR A 9 -4.34 18.77 3.94
CA THR A 9 -4.76 18.67 5.34
C THR A 9 -6.00 17.80 5.49
N THR A 10 -5.83 16.53 5.83
CA THR A 10 -6.93 15.75 6.42
C THR A 10 -6.90 15.96 7.93
N GLN A 11 -7.94 16.60 8.48
CA GLN A 11 -8.09 16.81 9.91
C GLN A 11 -8.86 15.65 10.54
N ILE A 12 -8.40 15.18 11.70
CA ILE A 12 -9.06 14.16 12.51
C ILE A 12 -9.38 14.78 13.87
N THR A 13 -10.61 14.59 14.34
CA THR A 13 -11.05 15.05 15.66
C THR A 13 -11.16 13.87 16.61
N SER A 14 -10.57 13.94 17.81
CA SER A 14 -10.68 12.91 18.83
C SER A 14 -10.56 13.49 20.24
N ASN A 15 -11.49 13.15 21.12
CA ASN A 15 -11.54 13.63 22.52
C ASN A 15 -11.41 15.17 22.61
N ASP A 16 -12.22 15.88 21.81
CA ASP A 16 -12.26 17.34 21.69
C ASP A 16 -10.94 18.01 21.27
N GLU A 17 -10.01 17.23 20.71
CA GLU A 17 -8.76 17.72 20.14
C GLU A 17 -8.66 17.41 18.65
N THR A 18 -7.92 18.26 17.95
CA THR A 18 -7.72 18.14 16.50
C THR A 18 -6.30 17.68 16.18
N PHE A 19 -6.21 16.88 15.12
CA PHE A 19 -4.98 16.30 14.63
C PHE A 19 -4.89 16.52 13.12
N THR A 20 -3.74 16.97 12.68
CA THR A 20 -3.45 17.25 11.28
C THR A 20 -2.52 16.19 10.71
N LYS A 21 -2.92 15.58 9.59
CA LYS A 21 -1.98 14.85 8.74
C LYS A 21 -1.13 15.83 7.93
N GLY A 22 0.18 15.70 8.03
CA GLY A 22 1.17 16.47 7.27
C GLY A 22 2.21 15.58 6.62
N SER A 23 3.21 16.21 6.00
CA SER A 23 4.36 15.52 5.42
C SER A 23 5.65 16.00 6.08
N TYR A 24 6.58 15.08 6.31
CA TYR A 24 7.93 15.36 6.79
C TYR A 24 8.94 14.52 6.03
N ASN A 25 9.79 15.16 5.23
CA ASN A 25 10.83 14.50 4.43
C ASN A 25 10.30 13.30 3.62
N GLY A 26 9.09 13.43 3.06
CA GLY A 26 8.44 12.39 2.26
C GLY A 26 7.76 11.26 3.05
N PHE A 27 7.54 11.45 4.35
CA PHE A 27 6.73 10.57 5.20
C PHE A 27 5.45 11.28 5.64
N GLU A 28 4.33 10.56 5.67
CA GLU A 28 3.09 11.08 6.27
C GLU A 28 3.28 11.13 7.80
N ILE A 29 2.97 12.27 8.41
CA ILE A 29 3.08 12.45 9.86
C ILE A 29 1.76 12.90 10.45
N MET A 30 1.45 12.41 11.64
CA MET A 30 0.30 12.88 12.42
C MET A 30 0.78 13.91 13.43
N ILE A 31 0.24 15.12 13.36
CA ILE A 31 0.57 16.26 14.20
C ILE A 31 -0.63 16.54 15.11
N ARG A 32 -0.40 16.71 16.41
CA ARG A 32 -1.45 17.17 17.33
C ARG A 32 -1.48 18.70 17.30
N ASP A 33 -2.62 19.28 16.99
CA ASP A 33 -2.70 20.73 16.73
C ASP A 33 -2.48 21.57 18.00
N LYS A 34 -2.82 21.01 19.18
CA LYS A 34 -2.70 21.67 20.48
C LYS A 34 -1.25 22.07 20.84
N ASP A 35 -0.28 21.24 20.51
CA ASP A 35 1.13 21.41 20.93
C ASP A 35 2.14 21.25 19.79
N GLY A 36 1.70 20.85 18.59
CA GLY A 36 2.56 20.61 17.43
C GLY A 36 3.43 19.36 17.56
N TYR A 37 3.17 18.48 18.52
CA TYR A 37 3.92 17.24 18.66
C TYR A 37 3.49 16.25 17.59
N VAL A 38 4.43 15.37 17.22
CA VAL A 38 4.24 14.43 16.12
C VAL A 38 4.18 13.00 16.67
N ASN A 39 3.27 12.19 16.13
CA ASN A 39 3.13 10.79 16.50
C ASN A 39 4.30 9.96 15.93
N ALA A 40 5.31 9.71 16.76
CA ALA A 40 6.48 8.93 16.37
C ALA A 40 6.17 7.44 16.21
N THR A 41 5.16 6.91 16.91
CA THR A 41 4.78 5.50 16.79
C THR A 41 4.31 5.19 15.38
N LYS A 42 3.40 6.01 14.85
CA LYS A 42 2.88 5.87 13.48
C LYS A 42 3.99 6.10 12.44
N LEU A 43 4.85 7.09 12.65
CA LEU A 43 5.97 7.33 11.74
C LEU A 43 6.92 6.12 11.65
N VAL A 44 7.34 5.56 12.79
CA VAL A 44 8.23 4.38 12.80
C VAL A 44 7.56 3.19 12.12
N GLN A 45 6.27 2.98 12.36
CA GLN A 45 5.50 1.93 11.69
C GLN A 45 5.50 2.13 10.16
N GLN A 46 5.21 3.33 9.67
CA GLN A 46 5.21 3.61 8.23
C GLN A 46 6.59 3.41 7.60
N ILE A 47 7.67 3.83 8.27
CA ILE A 47 9.04 3.60 7.78
C ILE A 47 9.33 2.10 7.71
N ASN A 48 8.98 1.34 8.75
CA ASN A 48 9.15 -0.11 8.79
C ASN A 48 8.41 -0.80 7.64
N GLU A 49 7.16 -0.42 7.37
CA GLU A 49 6.35 -0.96 6.27
C GLU A 49 6.99 -0.65 4.92
N ARG A 50 7.45 0.59 4.71
CA ARG A 50 8.09 1.04 3.45
C ARG A 50 9.47 0.44 3.21
N GLU A 51 10.25 0.21 4.27
CA GLU A 51 11.63 -0.27 4.18
C GLU A 51 11.79 -1.74 4.55
N HIS A 52 10.70 -2.45 4.82
CA HIS A 52 10.68 -3.85 5.25
C HIS A 52 11.59 -4.13 6.45
N THR A 53 11.47 -3.28 7.48
CA THR A 53 12.21 -3.42 8.75
C THR A 53 11.25 -3.57 9.94
N THR A 54 11.78 -3.87 11.13
CA THR A 54 10.99 -4.18 12.34
C THR A 54 11.43 -3.34 13.55
N LYS A 55 11.84 -2.10 13.31
CA LYS A 55 12.40 -1.24 14.37
C LYS A 55 11.32 -0.78 15.32
N GLU A 56 11.62 -0.82 16.62
CA GLU A 56 10.67 -0.40 17.65
C GLU A 56 11.06 0.97 18.22
N LEU A 57 10.08 1.87 18.31
CA LEU A 57 10.29 3.19 18.93
C LEU A 57 10.80 3.07 20.37
N ARG A 58 10.39 2.04 21.11
CA ARG A 58 10.86 1.76 22.47
C ARG A 58 12.37 1.56 22.53
N ASN A 59 12.95 0.85 21.55
CA ASN A 59 14.39 0.59 21.51
C ASN A 59 15.15 1.84 21.06
N ILE A 60 14.59 2.62 20.14
CA ILE A 60 15.15 3.90 19.69
C ILE A 60 15.22 4.90 20.85
N THR A 61 14.12 5.07 21.58
CA THR A 61 14.02 6.03 22.70
C THR A 61 14.84 5.65 23.91
N ARG A 62 15.23 4.38 24.04
CA ARG A 62 16.16 3.88 25.06
C ARG A 62 17.63 3.95 24.65
N SER A 63 17.92 4.22 23.38
CA SER A 63 19.31 4.25 22.91
C SER A 63 20.10 5.39 23.57
N PRO A 64 21.38 5.19 23.91
CA PRO A 64 22.20 6.22 24.55
C PRO A 64 22.19 7.54 23.79
N VAL A 65 22.33 7.49 22.45
CA VAL A 65 22.34 8.67 21.56
C VAL A 65 21.03 9.46 21.66
N PHE A 66 19.88 8.77 21.74
CA PHE A 66 18.59 9.45 21.89
C PHE A 66 18.47 10.13 23.26
N VAL A 67 18.87 9.43 24.32
CA VAL A 67 18.80 9.94 25.69
C VAL A 67 19.70 11.16 25.85
N GLU A 68 20.93 11.09 25.35
CA GLU A 68 21.90 12.19 25.37
C GLU A 68 21.37 13.41 24.62
N TYR A 69 20.87 13.23 23.39
CA TYR A 69 20.32 14.34 22.61
C TYR A 69 19.06 14.95 23.26
N LYS A 70 18.21 14.11 23.87
CA LYS A 70 17.05 14.58 24.63
C LYS A 70 17.48 15.44 25.82
N GLN A 71 18.49 15.01 26.59
CA GLN A 71 19.03 15.77 27.71
C GLN A 71 19.66 17.09 27.25
N TYR A 72 20.43 17.06 26.16
CA TYR A 72 20.98 18.26 25.52
C TYR A 72 19.89 19.28 25.20
N LEU A 73 18.79 18.86 24.57
CA LEU A 73 17.66 19.73 24.27
C LEU A 73 16.94 20.27 25.52
N GLN A 74 16.92 19.52 26.62
CA GLN A 74 16.34 19.98 27.89
C GLN A 74 17.22 21.03 28.59
N ASN A 75 18.53 20.98 28.38
CA ASN A 75 19.50 21.85 29.05
C ASN A 75 19.73 23.16 28.29
N ILE A 76 19.48 23.19 26.98
CA ILE A 76 19.67 24.39 26.17
C ILE A 76 18.40 25.22 26.25
N SER A 77 18.57 26.37 26.89
CA SER A 77 17.51 27.25 27.42
C SER A 77 16.73 28.17 26.44
N PRO A 78 16.78 28.10 25.08
CA PRO A 78 15.90 28.92 24.25
C PRO A 78 14.51 28.30 24.05
N PHE A 79 14.30 27.05 24.46
CA PHE A 79 13.01 26.40 24.39
C PHE A 79 12.44 26.35 25.80
N ASN A 80 11.62 27.33 26.18
CA ASN A 80 10.67 27.21 27.32
C ASN A 80 9.65 26.10 26.99
N LEU A 81 10.13 24.87 26.84
CA LEU A 81 9.32 23.67 26.72
C LEU A 81 8.76 23.42 28.10
N ASN A 82 7.62 24.04 28.38
CA ASN A 82 6.86 23.89 29.62
C ASN A 82 6.22 22.49 29.72
N GLY A 83 6.96 21.43 29.39
CA GLY A 83 6.45 20.07 29.32
C GLY A 83 7.47 19.02 28.86
N PRO A 84 7.10 17.74 28.95
CA PRO A 84 7.97 16.65 28.52
C PRO A 84 8.16 16.65 27.00
N LEU A 85 9.39 16.38 26.55
CA LEU A 85 9.73 16.26 25.12
C LEU A 85 9.10 15.05 24.41
N CYS A 86 8.61 14.07 25.17
CA CYS A 86 7.86 12.92 24.68
C CYS A 86 6.75 12.58 25.67
N TYR A 87 5.56 12.19 25.18
CA TYR A 87 4.50 11.67 26.02
C TYR A 87 3.69 10.60 25.28
N LEU A 88 3.00 9.74 26.02
CA LEU A 88 2.10 8.74 25.46
C LEU A 88 0.67 9.30 25.46
N LEU A 89 -0.01 9.27 24.32
CA LEU A 89 -1.41 9.66 24.24
C LEU A 89 -2.29 8.55 24.84
N PRO A 90 -3.20 8.86 25.79
CA PRO A 90 -3.94 7.85 26.55
C PRO A 90 -5.01 7.13 25.71
N ILE A 91 -5.55 6.05 26.28
CA ILE A 91 -6.52 5.17 25.61
C ILE A 91 -7.88 5.83 25.35
N VAL A 92 -8.13 7.05 25.87
CA VAL A 92 -9.39 7.78 25.62
C VAL A 92 -9.49 8.27 24.17
N PHE A 93 -8.35 8.50 23.51
CA PHE A 93 -8.31 8.93 22.12
C PHE A 93 -8.61 7.77 21.15
N MET A 94 -8.93 8.06 19.89
CA MET A 94 -9.16 7.04 18.86
C MET A 94 -7.88 6.28 18.51
N ASN A 95 -7.99 5.02 18.12
CA ASN A 95 -6.83 4.16 17.79
C ASN A 95 -5.89 4.77 16.74
N ASP A 96 -6.41 5.53 15.78
CA ASP A 96 -5.63 6.09 14.69
C ASP A 96 -4.69 7.22 15.11
N VAL A 97 -5.02 7.92 16.20
CA VAL A 97 -4.20 9.00 16.77
C VAL A 97 -3.42 8.55 18.00
N ARG A 98 -3.67 7.36 18.56
CA ARG A 98 -2.90 6.83 19.70
C ARG A 98 -1.43 6.61 19.35
N GLY A 99 -0.56 6.74 20.35
CA GLY A 99 0.87 6.50 20.22
C GLY A 99 1.71 7.45 21.07
N THR A 100 3.02 7.32 20.93
CA THR A 100 3.98 8.21 21.57
C THR A 100 4.17 9.44 20.69
N TYR A 101 3.87 10.60 21.27
CA TYR A 101 4.08 11.91 20.67
C TYR A 101 5.41 12.48 21.10
N VAL A 102 6.14 13.04 20.14
CA VAL A 102 7.48 13.60 20.35
C VAL A 102 7.55 15.02 19.82
N HIS A 103 8.35 15.84 20.49
CA HIS A 103 8.64 17.19 20.02
C HIS A 103 9.41 17.13 18.68
N LYS A 104 9.12 18.08 17.77
CA LYS A 104 9.67 18.11 16.40
C LYS A 104 11.20 18.04 16.32
N GLN A 105 11.93 18.56 17.31
CA GLN A 105 13.39 18.49 17.32
C GLN A 105 13.94 17.08 17.53
N LEU A 106 13.21 16.21 18.22
CA LEU A 106 13.58 14.81 18.39
C LEU A 106 13.26 13.95 17.15
N MET A 107 12.61 14.54 16.14
CA MET A 107 12.21 13.78 14.95
C MET A 107 13.41 13.29 14.15
N ASN A 108 14.40 14.15 13.94
CA ASN A 108 15.61 13.83 13.17
C ASN A 108 16.32 12.59 13.72
N ILE A 109 16.51 12.51 15.04
CA ILE A 109 17.20 11.38 15.67
C ILE A 109 16.38 10.09 15.58
N ILE A 110 15.05 10.17 15.66
CA ILE A 110 14.17 9.03 15.48
C ILE A 110 14.26 8.54 14.03
N CYS A 111 14.11 9.43 13.06
CA CYS A 111 14.21 9.08 11.64
C CYS A 111 15.58 8.50 11.30
N MET A 112 16.68 9.07 11.79
CA MET A 112 18.04 8.56 11.57
C MET A 112 18.24 7.15 12.14
N LYS A 113 17.70 6.86 13.33
CA LYS A 113 17.75 5.50 13.90
C LYS A 113 16.82 4.53 13.14
N THR A 114 15.74 5.04 12.55
CA THR A 114 14.71 4.23 11.89
C THR A 114 15.02 3.95 10.42
N SER A 115 15.64 4.87 9.68
CA SER A 115 15.91 4.73 8.24
C SER A 115 17.33 5.21 7.89
N VAL A 116 18.08 4.35 7.21
CA VAL A 116 19.39 4.74 6.63
C VAL A 116 19.20 5.63 5.40
N LYS A 117 18.09 5.45 4.67
CA LYS A 117 17.74 6.29 3.51
C LYS A 117 17.48 7.73 3.93
N TYR A 118 16.80 7.92 5.07
CA TYR A 118 16.62 9.24 5.67
C TYR A 118 17.95 9.95 5.91
N LEU A 119 18.93 9.24 6.49
CA LEU A 119 20.25 9.81 6.73
C LEU A 119 20.90 10.28 5.44
N HIS A 120 20.87 9.47 4.38
CA HIS A 120 21.38 9.86 3.06
C HIS A 120 20.68 11.09 2.48
N TYR A 121 19.34 11.17 2.58
CA TYR A 121 18.60 12.34 2.08
C TYR A 121 18.94 13.62 2.85
N VAL A 122 19.06 13.56 4.17
CA VAL A 122 19.47 14.71 4.97
C VAL A 122 20.89 15.14 4.59
N THR A 123 21.82 14.20 4.40
CA THR A 123 23.18 14.52 3.93
C THR A 123 23.15 15.24 2.59
N MET A 124 22.42 14.72 1.59
CA MET A 124 22.29 15.38 0.29
C MET A 124 21.72 16.80 0.38
N ILE A 125 20.71 17.00 1.22
CA ILE A 125 20.12 18.33 1.44
C ILE A 125 21.14 19.27 2.07
N MET A 126 21.86 18.81 3.09
CA MET A 126 22.87 19.63 3.76
C MET A 126 24.05 19.96 2.84
N ASP A 127 24.51 19.01 2.04
CA ASP A 127 25.58 19.24 1.05
C ASP A 127 25.15 20.25 0.00
N SER A 128 23.94 20.12 -0.56
CA SER A 128 23.38 21.07 -1.53
C SER A 128 23.23 22.48 -0.94
N ILE A 129 22.77 22.60 0.31
CA ILE A 129 22.70 23.89 1.00
C ILE A 129 24.10 24.48 1.18
N ASN A 130 25.07 23.66 1.60
CA ASN A 130 26.44 24.10 1.80
C ASN A 130 27.09 24.56 0.49
N GLU A 131 26.90 23.83 -0.61
CA GLU A 131 27.36 24.23 -1.95
C GLU A 131 26.75 25.56 -2.38
N ARG A 132 25.43 25.75 -2.21
CA ARG A 132 24.75 27.01 -2.52
C ARG A 132 25.26 28.18 -1.69
N ILE A 133 25.48 27.98 -0.39
CA ILE A 133 26.03 29.01 0.51
C ILE A 133 27.46 29.38 0.08
N GLN A 134 28.32 28.40 -0.19
CA GLN A 134 29.70 28.64 -0.63
C GLN A 134 29.76 29.41 -1.95
N LEU A 135 28.92 29.06 -2.93
CA LEU A 135 28.82 29.77 -4.20
C LEU A 135 28.30 31.21 -4.00
N THR A 136 27.34 31.41 -3.10
CA THR A 136 26.82 32.74 -2.78
C THR A 136 27.91 33.63 -2.16
N HIS A 137 28.81 33.07 -1.34
CA HIS A 137 29.95 33.80 -0.76
C HIS A 137 31.14 33.99 -1.72
N GLN A 138 31.22 33.26 -2.83
CA GLN A 138 32.23 33.48 -3.89
C GLN A 138 31.84 34.64 -4.83
N LEU A 139 30.58 35.07 -4.80
CA LEU A 139 30.11 36.30 -5.42
C LEU A 139 30.33 37.43 -4.41
N ASP A 140 31.46 38.12 -4.52
CA ASP A 140 31.81 39.28 -3.67
C ASP A 140 30.72 40.36 -3.75
N ASP A 141 30.53 41.19 -2.71
CA ASP A 141 29.51 42.27 -2.62
C ASP A 141 29.61 43.32 -3.77
N THR A 142 30.64 43.21 -4.61
CA THR A 142 30.91 44.01 -5.80
C THR A 142 30.29 43.43 -7.08
N THR A 143 29.75 42.21 -7.04
CA THR A 143 29.14 41.54 -8.20
C THR A 143 27.72 42.06 -8.43
N SER A 144 27.44 42.55 -9.64
CA SER A 144 26.10 43.07 -9.99
C SER A 144 25.01 42.01 -9.74
N MET A 145 23.89 42.44 -9.15
CA MET A 145 22.70 41.60 -8.91
C MET A 145 22.23 40.85 -10.17
N ALA A 146 22.50 41.38 -11.37
CA ALA A 146 22.19 40.72 -12.63
C ALA A 146 23.04 39.46 -12.87
N VAL A 147 24.34 39.51 -12.56
CA VAL A 147 25.25 38.36 -12.70
C VAL A 147 24.94 37.30 -11.65
N GLN A 148 24.57 37.72 -10.44
CA GLN A 148 24.13 36.82 -9.39
C GLN A 148 22.81 36.11 -9.75
N ALA A 149 21.86 36.83 -10.36
CA ALA A 149 20.62 36.24 -10.86
C ALA A 149 20.86 35.22 -11.99
N ASP A 150 21.75 35.51 -12.94
CA ASP A 150 22.08 34.59 -14.04
C ASP A 150 22.76 33.30 -13.55
N VAL A 151 23.68 33.39 -12.59
CA VAL A 151 24.34 32.22 -12.01
C VAL A 151 23.33 31.34 -11.27
N ILE A 152 22.48 31.93 -10.43
CA ILE A 152 21.43 31.21 -9.70
C ILE A 152 20.44 30.56 -10.68
N PHE A 153 20.01 31.30 -11.71
CA PHE A 153 19.04 30.80 -12.69
C PHE A 153 19.58 29.61 -13.50
N ASN A 154 20.82 29.70 -13.99
CA ASN A 154 21.44 28.62 -14.76
C ASN A 154 21.63 27.37 -13.90
N GLN A 155 21.99 27.54 -12.62
CA GLN A 155 22.15 26.43 -11.70
C GLN A 155 20.80 25.76 -11.35
N GLU A 156 19.75 26.54 -11.11
CA GLU A 156 18.39 25.98 -10.92
C GLU A 156 17.90 25.22 -12.15
N LEU A 157 18.28 25.67 -13.35
CA LEU A 157 17.96 25.00 -14.60
C LEU A 157 18.67 23.64 -14.71
N GLU A 158 19.97 23.59 -14.42
CA GLU A 158 20.76 22.35 -14.42
C GLU A 158 20.27 21.34 -13.37
N GLU A 159 19.94 21.80 -12.15
CA GLU A 159 19.36 20.97 -11.11
C GLU A 159 17.99 20.40 -11.54
N LYS A 160 17.14 21.22 -12.17
CA LYS A 160 15.85 20.73 -12.70
C LYS A 160 16.03 19.72 -13.81
N ASP A 161 17.00 19.90 -14.70
CA ASP A 161 17.28 18.96 -15.78
C ASP A 161 17.79 17.61 -15.27
N THR A 162 18.66 17.62 -14.25
CA THR A 162 19.13 16.39 -13.61
C THR A 162 18.00 15.64 -12.90
N ILE A 163 17.13 16.34 -12.17
CA ILE A 163 15.94 15.75 -11.53
C ILE A 163 14.99 15.16 -12.60
N ASN A 164 14.72 15.90 -13.67
CA ASN A 164 13.88 15.41 -14.77
C ASN A 164 14.46 14.14 -15.42
N LYS A 165 15.78 14.08 -15.60
CA LYS A 165 16.46 12.89 -16.12
C LYS A 165 16.31 11.69 -15.20
N GLN A 166 16.47 11.87 -13.89
CA GLN A 166 16.29 10.82 -12.89
C GLN A 166 14.84 10.31 -12.86
N LEU A 167 13.85 11.19 -12.92
CA LEU A 167 12.43 10.82 -12.96
C LEU A 167 12.10 10.00 -14.21
N ARG A 168 12.62 10.40 -15.38
CA ARG A 168 12.46 9.64 -16.63
C ARG A 168 13.05 8.25 -16.51
N GLN A 169 14.22 8.10 -15.89
CA GLN A 169 14.82 6.79 -15.65
C GLN A 169 13.95 5.91 -14.73
N GLN A 170 13.43 6.47 -13.64
CA GLN A 170 12.54 5.72 -12.73
C GLN A 170 11.25 5.25 -13.41
N ILE A 171 10.69 6.06 -14.30
CA ILE A 171 9.51 5.68 -15.10
C ILE A 171 9.87 4.49 -16.00
N GLN A 172 11.00 4.57 -16.71
CA GLN A 172 11.45 3.50 -17.59
C GLN A 172 11.73 2.19 -16.83
N ASP A 173 12.33 2.26 -15.64
CA ASP A 173 12.59 1.08 -14.79
C ASP A 173 11.28 0.45 -14.27
N LYS A 174 10.27 1.27 -13.97
CA LYS A 174 8.94 0.79 -13.60
C LYS A 174 8.21 0.14 -14.77
N ASP A 175 8.27 0.75 -15.95
CA ASP A 175 7.64 0.21 -17.16
C ASP A 175 8.27 -1.12 -17.57
N THR A 176 9.60 -1.25 -17.48
CA THR A 176 10.28 -2.52 -17.72
C THR A 176 9.86 -3.58 -16.70
N THR A 177 9.76 -3.23 -15.42
CA THR A 177 9.27 -4.13 -14.37
C THR A 177 7.84 -4.59 -14.65
N ILE A 178 6.93 -3.67 -14.98
CA ILE A 178 5.53 -3.98 -15.34
C ILE A 178 5.49 -4.95 -16.53
N ASN A 179 6.26 -4.68 -17.58
CA ASN A 179 6.31 -5.54 -18.77
C ASN A 179 6.79 -6.96 -18.43
N THR A 180 7.80 -7.10 -17.56
CA THR A 180 8.27 -8.43 -17.13
C THR A 180 7.24 -9.18 -16.27
N LEU A 181 6.48 -8.46 -15.43
CA LEU A 181 5.42 -9.05 -14.60
C LEU A 181 4.20 -9.45 -15.44
N HIS A 182 3.83 -8.64 -16.43
CA HIS A 182 2.73 -8.92 -17.35
C HIS A 182 2.94 -10.27 -18.06
N GLN A 183 4.15 -10.53 -18.56
CA GLN A 183 4.50 -11.81 -19.21
C GLN A 183 4.40 -13.03 -18.29
N ARG A 184 4.49 -12.86 -16.97
CA ARG A 184 4.43 -13.96 -15.98
C ARG A 184 3.03 -14.26 -15.46
N THR A 185 2.08 -13.35 -15.66
CA THR A 185 0.78 -13.42 -14.95
C THR A 185 -0.32 -14.05 -15.80
N VAL A 186 -0.27 -13.88 -17.12
CA VAL A 186 -1.17 -14.56 -18.08
C VAL A 186 -0.41 -14.75 -19.40
N PRO A 187 -0.23 -15.99 -19.90
CA PRO A 187 0.40 -16.21 -21.19
C PRO A 187 -0.41 -15.52 -22.31
N LEU A 188 0.28 -14.81 -23.19
CA LEU A 188 -0.31 -14.03 -24.28
C LEU A 188 -1.17 -14.93 -25.18
N ASN A 189 -2.43 -14.54 -25.44
CA ASN A 189 -3.45 -15.31 -26.19
C ASN A 189 -4.02 -16.54 -25.46
N HIS A 190 -3.64 -16.75 -24.20
CA HIS A 190 -4.22 -17.81 -23.37
C HIS A 190 -5.26 -17.28 -22.38
N GLU A 191 -5.64 -16.01 -22.44
CA GLU A 191 -6.39 -15.32 -21.39
C GLU A 191 -7.73 -15.99 -21.07
N HIS A 192 -8.42 -16.61 -22.05
CA HIS A 192 -9.78 -17.14 -21.94
C HIS A 192 -9.90 -18.65 -22.20
N GLN A 193 -8.89 -19.44 -21.85
CA GLN A 193 -8.83 -20.86 -22.24
C GLN A 193 -9.45 -21.85 -21.26
N TYR A 194 -10.15 -21.38 -20.23
CA TYR A 194 -10.73 -22.28 -19.24
C TYR A 194 -12.23 -22.50 -19.47
N ILE A 195 -12.68 -23.72 -19.17
CA ILE A 195 -14.09 -24.08 -19.07
C ILE A 195 -14.44 -24.37 -17.61
N MET A 196 -15.69 -24.10 -17.22
CA MET A 196 -16.26 -24.58 -15.96
C MET A 196 -17.54 -25.32 -16.26
N PHE A 197 -17.75 -26.46 -15.62
CA PHE A 197 -18.94 -27.26 -15.83
C PHE A 197 -19.37 -27.98 -14.55
N LEU A 198 -20.65 -28.31 -14.50
CA LEU A 198 -21.29 -28.98 -13.37
C LEU A 198 -21.75 -30.38 -13.80
N GLU A 199 -21.19 -31.41 -13.16
CA GLU A 199 -21.58 -32.80 -13.43
C GLU A 199 -22.46 -33.34 -12.31
N GLN A 200 -23.56 -34.02 -12.66
CA GLN A 200 -24.30 -34.84 -11.72
C GLN A 200 -23.53 -36.14 -11.45
N LYS A 201 -23.29 -36.48 -10.18
CA LYS A 201 -22.53 -37.69 -9.79
C LYS A 201 -23.40 -38.79 -9.21
N LEU A 202 -24.25 -38.44 -8.26
CA LEU A 202 -25.05 -39.41 -7.51
C LEU A 202 -26.45 -38.87 -7.28
N VAL A 203 -27.44 -39.73 -7.43
CA VAL A 203 -28.84 -39.47 -7.08
C VAL A 203 -29.25 -40.51 -6.03
N GLU A 204 -29.61 -40.03 -4.86
CA GLU A 204 -30.21 -40.77 -3.76
C GLU A 204 -31.65 -40.28 -3.59
N ASP A 205 -32.52 -41.05 -2.92
CA ASP A 205 -33.97 -40.80 -2.85
C ASP A 205 -34.33 -39.33 -2.52
N ASN A 206 -33.58 -38.69 -1.62
CA ASN A 206 -33.82 -37.30 -1.22
C ASN A 206 -32.74 -36.30 -1.66
N TYR A 207 -31.60 -36.76 -2.16
CA TYR A 207 -30.43 -35.91 -2.38
C TYR A 207 -29.76 -36.17 -3.74
N ILE A 208 -29.25 -35.10 -4.33
CA ILE A 208 -28.46 -35.15 -5.56
C ILE A 208 -27.11 -34.49 -5.32
N THR A 209 -26.05 -35.10 -5.82
CA THR A 209 -24.68 -34.60 -5.68
C THR A 209 -24.17 -34.07 -7.02
N TYR A 210 -23.73 -32.83 -7.02
CA TYR A 210 -23.09 -32.18 -8.16
C TYR A 210 -21.61 -31.94 -7.90
N LYS A 211 -20.79 -32.08 -8.95
CA LYS A 211 -19.35 -31.77 -8.92
C LYS A 211 -19.07 -30.59 -9.85
N ILE A 212 -18.53 -29.53 -9.27
CA ILE A 212 -18.07 -28.34 -9.99
C ILE A 212 -16.64 -28.63 -10.46
N GLN A 213 -16.38 -28.50 -11.77
CA GLN A 213 -15.05 -28.68 -12.32
C GLN A 213 -14.66 -27.49 -13.17
N ARG A 214 -13.39 -27.12 -13.11
CA ARG A 214 -12.75 -26.15 -13.99
C ARG A 214 -11.56 -26.82 -14.67
N GLN A 215 -11.46 -26.71 -15.99
CA GLN A 215 -10.41 -27.35 -16.78
C GLN A 215 -9.89 -26.39 -17.86
N ASP A 216 -8.62 -26.51 -18.20
CA ASP A 216 -8.03 -25.87 -19.37
C ASP A 216 -8.44 -26.63 -20.64
N LYS A 217 -8.92 -25.91 -21.65
CA LYS A 217 -9.35 -26.48 -22.94
C LYS A 217 -8.25 -26.55 -23.99
N THR A 218 -7.06 -25.98 -23.75
CA THR A 218 -5.95 -25.87 -24.73
C THR A 218 -5.59 -27.18 -25.40
N HIS A 219 -5.54 -28.27 -24.64
CA HIS A 219 -5.18 -29.59 -25.13
C HIS A 219 -6.37 -30.56 -25.15
N MET A 220 -7.60 -30.04 -25.02
CA MET A 220 -8.80 -30.86 -24.99
C MET A 220 -9.21 -31.24 -26.42
N LYS A 221 -9.45 -32.54 -26.67
CA LYS A 221 -10.00 -33.00 -27.95
C LYS A 221 -11.42 -32.45 -28.15
N GLU A 222 -11.74 -32.01 -29.36
CA GLU A 222 -13.06 -31.45 -29.71
C GLU A 222 -14.21 -32.37 -29.30
N LYS A 223 -14.10 -33.68 -29.56
CA LYS A 223 -15.09 -34.68 -29.12
C LYS A 223 -15.33 -34.65 -27.60
N HIS A 224 -14.29 -34.41 -26.80
CA HIS A 224 -14.42 -34.31 -25.35
C HIS A 224 -15.13 -33.01 -24.94
N LEU A 225 -14.81 -31.89 -25.61
CA LEU A 225 -15.46 -30.60 -25.35
C LEU A 225 -16.96 -30.66 -25.67
N LEU A 226 -17.34 -31.21 -26.84
CA LEU A 226 -18.75 -31.42 -27.19
C LEU A 226 -19.46 -32.33 -26.19
N ARG A 227 -18.78 -33.38 -25.72
CA ARG A 227 -19.34 -34.27 -24.69
C ARG A 227 -19.65 -33.50 -23.41
N LEU A 228 -18.71 -32.70 -22.93
CA LEU A 228 -18.91 -31.88 -21.73
C LEU A 228 -20.02 -30.85 -21.93
N GLN A 229 -20.10 -30.22 -23.09
CA GLN A 229 -21.15 -29.25 -23.41
C GLN A 229 -22.55 -29.88 -23.40
N ASN A 230 -22.68 -31.13 -23.86
CA ASN A 230 -23.96 -31.81 -23.99
C ASN A 230 -24.38 -32.60 -22.73
N GLU A 231 -23.42 -33.17 -21.99
CA GLU A 231 -23.69 -34.03 -20.83
C GLU A 231 -23.67 -33.27 -19.49
N SER A 232 -23.04 -32.10 -19.42
CA SER A 232 -22.99 -31.33 -18.17
C SER A 232 -24.32 -30.64 -17.89
N VAL A 233 -24.64 -30.52 -16.61
CA VAL A 233 -25.83 -29.81 -16.13
C VAL A 233 -25.71 -28.31 -16.38
N LEU A 234 -24.51 -27.77 -16.18
CA LEU A 234 -24.13 -26.41 -16.55
C LEU A 234 -22.78 -26.44 -17.24
N PHE A 235 -22.60 -25.59 -18.24
CA PHE A 235 -21.36 -25.48 -18.99
C PHE A 235 -21.08 -24.01 -19.33
N PHE A 236 -19.87 -23.57 -18.99
CA PHE A 236 -19.39 -22.21 -19.20
C PHE A 236 -18.05 -22.28 -19.92
N ASP A 237 -18.00 -21.71 -21.12
CA ASP A 237 -16.78 -21.59 -21.92
C ASP A 237 -16.15 -20.19 -21.81
N ASN A 238 -14.93 -20.03 -22.33
CA ASN A 238 -14.21 -18.76 -22.45
C ASN A 238 -13.99 -18.06 -21.10
N LEU A 239 -13.67 -18.83 -20.05
CA LEU A 239 -13.40 -18.27 -18.74
C LEU A 239 -11.95 -17.77 -18.65
N PRO A 240 -11.72 -16.67 -17.93
CA PRO A 240 -10.39 -16.10 -17.80
C PRO A 240 -9.45 -17.04 -17.02
N ILE A 241 -8.15 -16.93 -17.25
CA ILE A 241 -7.10 -17.73 -16.60
C ILE A 241 -7.06 -17.56 -15.08
N ALA A 242 -7.41 -16.37 -14.57
CA ALA A 242 -7.32 -16.03 -13.16
C ALA A 242 -7.88 -17.15 -12.25
N MET A 243 -7.04 -17.63 -11.31
CA MET A 243 -7.35 -18.78 -10.45
C MET A 243 -8.55 -18.55 -9.51
N SER A 244 -8.90 -17.29 -9.23
CA SER A 244 -9.88 -16.89 -8.21
C SER A 244 -11.30 -17.33 -8.55
N ASN A 245 -11.69 -17.37 -9.83
CA ASN A 245 -13.10 -17.48 -10.22
C ASN A 245 -13.81 -18.75 -9.72
N CYS A 246 -13.12 -19.90 -9.65
CA CYS A 246 -13.74 -21.14 -9.12
C CYS A 246 -13.85 -21.09 -7.59
N GLN A 247 -12.82 -20.56 -6.92
CA GLN A 247 -12.84 -20.37 -5.46
C GLN A 247 -13.90 -19.36 -5.05
N ASP A 248 -14.07 -18.28 -5.82
CA ASP A 248 -15.08 -17.25 -5.58
C ASP A 248 -16.51 -17.80 -5.73
N VAL A 249 -16.75 -18.64 -6.73
CA VAL A 249 -18.03 -19.34 -6.90
C VAL A 249 -18.27 -20.27 -5.71
N VAL A 250 -17.29 -21.09 -5.32
CA VAL A 250 -17.40 -22.01 -4.18
C VAL A 250 -17.63 -21.25 -2.86
N GLN A 251 -16.92 -20.15 -2.64
CA GLN A 251 -17.07 -19.30 -1.46
C GLN A 251 -18.44 -18.63 -1.44
N SER A 252 -18.92 -18.14 -2.58
CA SER A 252 -20.24 -17.52 -2.71
C SER A 252 -21.34 -18.54 -2.42
N ILE A 253 -21.23 -19.77 -2.92
CA ILE A 253 -22.17 -20.85 -2.57
C ILE A 253 -22.13 -21.12 -1.07
N ASN A 254 -20.94 -21.26 -0.48
CA ASN A 254 -20.77 -21.50 0.95
C ASN A 254 -21.31 -20.36 1.83
N GLN A 255 -21.45 -19.14 1.33
CA GLN A 255 -22.04 -18.02 2.07
C GLN A 255 -23.56 -17.97 1.96
N ASN A 256 -24.13 -18.41 0.82
CA ASN A 256 -25.54 -18.23 0.49
C ASN A 256 -26.40 -19.50 0.65
N PHE A 257 -25.77 -20.66 0.83
CA PHE A 257 -26.45 -21.94 1.02
C PHE A 257 -26.02 -22.61 2.33
N ASP A 258 -26.96 -23.30 2.98
CA ASP A 258 -26.70 -24.07 4.20
C ASP A 258 -25.76 -25.25 3.93
N THR A 259 -25.94 -25.89 2.77
CA THR A 259 -25.05 -26.96 2.32
C THR A 259 -23.72 -26.39 1.84
N LYS A 260 -22.62 -26.83 2.45
CA LYS A 260 -21.28 -26.42 2.06
C LYS A 260 -20.70 -27.32 0.96
N VAL A 261 -20.01 -26.71 0.02
CA VAL A 261 -19.21 -27.38 -0.98
C VAL A 261 -17.95 -27.95 -0.32
N LYS A 262 -17.68 -29.25 -0.53
CA LYS A 262 -16.45 -29.93 -0.09
C LYS A 262 -15.84 -30.66 -1.27
N ASN A 263 -14.53 -30.55 -1.48
CA ASN A 263 -13.83 -31.18 -2.60
C ASN A 263 -14.50 -30.89 -3.97
N ASN A 264 -14.96 -29.64 -4.17
CA ASN A 264 -15.74 -29.20 -5.32
C ASN A 264 -17.03 -29.99 -5.58
N THR A 265 -17.58 -30.64 -4.55
CA THR A 265 -18.85 -31.34 -4.59
C THR A 265 -19.86 -30.72 -3.65
N ILE A 266 -21.11 -30.63 -4.09
CA ILE A 266 -22.23 -30.13 -3.30
C ILE A 266 -23.38 -31.14 -3.35
N ARG A 267 -23.94 -31.45 -2.19
CA ARG A 267 -25.07 -32.38 -2.04
C ARG A 267 -26.32 -31.61 -1.64
N VAL A 268 -27.29 -31.51 -2.54
CA VAL A 268 -28.52 -30.73 -2.30
C VAL A 268 -29.75 -31.61 -2.32
N LEU A 269 -30.86 -31.14 -1.74
CA LEU A 269 -32.15 -31.83 -1.81
C LEU A 269 -32.57 -32.00 -3.27
N ASN A 270 -33.03 -33.21 -3.63
CA ASN A 270 -33.46 -33.55 -4.97
C ASN A 270 -34.87 -33.00 -5.27
N THR A 271 -34.98 -31.68 -5.32
CA THR A 271 -36.22 -30.96 -5.66
C THR A 271 -35.93 -29.92 -6.74
N ASP A 272 -36.86 -29.73 -7.69
CA ASP A 272 -36.70 -28.77 -8.79
C ASP A 272 -36.43 -27.36 -8.30
N LYS A 273 -37.08 -26.95 -7.21
CA LYS A 273 -36.91 -25.63 -6.60
C LYS A 273 -35.45 -25.41 -6.18
N VAL A 274 -34.88 -26.34 -5.41
CA VAL A 274 -33.50 -26.21 -4.90
C VAL A 274 -32.49 -26.27 -6.05
N ARG A 275 -32.71 -27.14 -7.04
CA ARG A 275 -31.87 -27.24 -8.24
C ARG A 275 -31.84 -25.93 -9.03
N ASN A 276 -33.03 -25.39 -9.35
CA ASN A 276 -33.15 -24.15 -10.11
C ASN A 276 -32.54 -22.96 -9.38
N THR A 277 -32.73 -22.85 -8.05
CA THR A 277 -32.09 -21.80 -7.25
C THR A 277 -30.56 -21.89 -7.29
N LEU A 278 -30.01 -23.09 -7.12
CA LEU A 278 -28.56 -23.29 -7.18
C LEU A 278 -28.00 -22.97 -8.57
N PHE A 279 -28.64 -23.46 -9.64
CA PHE A 279 -28.15 -23.26 -11.00
C PHE A 279 -28.22 -21.80 -11.43
N ASN A 280 -29.33 -21.11 -11.11
CA ASN A 280 -29.45 -19.68 -11.40
C ASN A 280 -28.39 -18.87 -10.65
N PHE A 281 -28.12 -19.21 -9.38
CA PHE A 281 -27.08 -18.55 -8.60
C PHE A 281 -25.69 -18.73 -9.20
N ILE A 282 -25.32 -19.97 -9.56
CA ILE A 282 -24.02 -20.28 -10.18
C ILE A 282 -23.88 -19.52 -11.50
N THR A 283 -24.90 -19.58 -12.35
CA THR A 283 -24.91 -18.87 -13.64
C THR A 283 -24.71 -17.37 -13.45
N GLN A 284 -25.48 -16.72 -12.57
CA GLN A 284 -25.34 -15.29 -12.30
C GLN A 284 -23.94 -14.94 -11.79
N LYS A 285 -23.37 -15.76 -10.90
CA LYS A 285 -22.04 -15.50 -10.34
C LYS A 285 -20.95 -15.63 -11.39
N VAL A 286 -21.03 -16.65 -12.25
CA VAL A 286 -20.06 -16.82 -13.35
C VAL A 286 -20.18 -15.67 -14.36
N GLU A 287 -21.39 -15.22 -14.68
CA GLU A 287 -21.60 -14.06 -15.56
C GLU A 287 -21.06 -12.74 -14.96
N GLN A 288 -21.15 -12.54 -13.64
CA GLN A 288 -20.51 -11.40 -12.99
C GLN A 288 -18.98 -11.44 -13.14
N LEU A 289 -18.39 -12.63 -12.98
CA LEU A 289 -16.95 -12.83 -13.11
C LEU A 289 -16.44 -12.66 -14.56
N ARG A 290 -17.31 -12.80 -15.56
CA ARG A 290 -16.99 -12.53 -16.97
C ARG A 290 -16.94 -11.04 -17.32
N ARG A 291 -17.55 -10.17 -16.50
CA ARG A 291 -17.66 -8.71 -16.76
C ARG A 291 -16.58 -7.87 -16.06
N GLN A 292 -15.75 -8.49 -15.23
CA GLN A 292 -14.63 -7.86 -14.52
C GLN A 292 -13.35 -8.02 -15.34
#